data_AF-A0A7S2BXF0-F1
#
_entry.id   AF-A0A7S2BXF0-F1
#
_cell.length_a   1.000
_cell.length_b   1.000
_cell.length_c   1.000
_cell.angle_alpha   90.00
_cell.angle_beta   90.00
_cell.angle_gamma   90.00
#
_symmetry.space_group_name_H-M   'P 1'
#
loop_
_entity.id
_entity.type
_entity.pdbx_description
1 polymer ?
#
loop_
_entity_poly.entity_id
_entity_poly.type
_entity_poly.pdbx_seq_one_letter_code
_entity_poly.pdbx_strand_id
1 'polypeptide(L)'
;DAIPPLVKDEPAGQAEVKQMFTITKKGVGKVKIAGCVVTEGKLALAPNHLFRVLREVEVEDEDGNKSKERQPVFHSKPGKTSLRYYQEEVNEIKYGSDCGVGLGWDGLREGDVIECFERLSVKQTL
;
A
#
# COMPACT_ATOMS: atom_id res chain seq x y z
N ASP A 1 30.48 -20.69 -5.04
CA ASP A 1 29.68 -19.47 -5.28
C ASP A 1 28.39 -19.51 -4.49
N ALA A 2 28.13 -18.52 -3.63
CA ALA A 2 26.87 -18.43 -2.90
C ALA A 2 25.85 -17.68 -3.76
N ILE A 3 24.79 -18.36 -4.19
CA ILE A 3 23.72 -17.72 -4.95
C ILE A 3 22.99 -16.76 -4.00
N PRO A 4 22.83 -15.47 -4.36
CA PRO A 4 22.09 -14.53 -3.53
C PRO A 4 20.65 -15.03 -3.33
N PRO A 5 20.09 -14.90 -2.12
CA PRO A 5 18.73 -15.36 -1.84
C PRO A 5 17.74 -14.65 -2.77
N LEU A 6 16.82 -15.43 -3.36
CA LEU A 6 15.80 -14.88 -4.22
C LEU A 6 14.78 -14.15 -3.36
N VAL A 7 14.65 -12.84 -3.57
CA VAL A 7 13.60 -12.03 -2.94
C VAL A 7 12.37 -12.10 -3.82
N LYS A 8 11.28 -12.66 -3.28
CA LYS A 8 9.98 -12.75 -3.95
C LYS A 8 8.99 -11.86 -3.21
N ASP A 9 8.33 -10.97 -3.95
CA ASP A 9 7.23 -10.17 -3.42
C ASP A 9 5.92 -10.89 -3.80
N GLU A 10 5.17 -11.35 -2.80
CA GLU A 10 3.87 -12.01 -2.97
C GLU A 10 2.73 -11.06 -2.56
N PRO A 11 1.73 -10.79 -3.43
CA PRO A 11 0.62 -9.93 -3.07
C PRO A 11 -0.22 -10.56 -1.95
N ALA A 12 -0.45 -9.79 -0.87
CA ALA A 12 -1.24 -10.22 0.29
C ALA A 12 -2.65 -9.61 0.28
N GLY A 13 -2.80 -8.40 -0.28
CA GLY A 13 -4.09 -7.75 -0.44
C GLY A 13 -3.99 -6.37 -1.07
N GLN A 14 -5.14 -5.82 -1.43
CA GLN A 14 -5.27 -4.50 -2.04
C GLN A 14 -6.41 -3.73 -1.39
N ALA A 15 -6.23 -2.41 -1.29
CA ALA A 15 -7.26 -1.49 -0.87
C ALA A 15 -7.27 -0.26 -1.76
N GLU A 16 -8.46 0.23 -2.07
CA GLU A 16 -8.66 1.40 -2.90
C GLU A 16 -8.96 2.62 -2.02
N VAL A 17 -8.27 3.73 -2.25
CA VAL A 17 -8.49 4.99 -1.55
C VAL A 17 -9.78 5.63 -2.06
N LYS A 18 -10.79 5.72 -1.18
CA LYS A 18 -12.08 6.35 -1.49
C LYS A 18 -12.13 7.82 -1.08
N GLN A 19 -11.47 8.18 0.01
CA GLN A 19 -11.50 9.54 0.52
C GLN A 19 -10.22 9.91 1.27
N MET A 20 -9.76 11.15 1.14
CA MET A 20 -8.60 11.65 1.90
C MET A 20 -9.04 12.47 3.13
N PHE A 21 -8.52 12.11 4.29
CA PHE A 21 -8.74 12.82 5.55
C PHE A 21 -7.46 13.50 6.02
N THR A 22 -7.59 14.67 6.64
CA THR A 22 -6.48 15.34 7.33
C THR A 22 -6.83 15.46 8.80
N ILE A 23 -6.12 14.72 9.64
CA ILE A 23 -6.30 14.77 11.09
C ILE A 23 -5.19 15.60 11.72
N THR A 24 -5.52 16.40 12.73
CA THR A 24 -4.51 17.14 13.51
C THR A 24 -4.21 16.34 14.76
N LYS A 25 -2.99 15.77 14.86
CA LYS A 25 -2.55 15.01 16.05
C LYS A 25 -1.66 15.91 16.91
N LYS A 26 -2.06 16.11 18.17
CA LYS A 26 -1.31 16.91 19.16
C LYS A 26 0.14 16.41 19.24
N GLY A 27 1.11 17.29 18.98
CA GLY A 27 2.55 16.99 19.00
C GLY A 27 3.16 16.52 17.68
N VAL A 28 2.37 16.02 16.72
CA VAL A 28 2.86 15.56 15.40
C VAL A 28 2.47 16.54 14.27
N GLY A 29 1.39 17.31 14.46
CA GLY A 29 0.88 18.26 13.46
C GLY A 29 -0.25 17.66 12.62
N LYS A 30 -0.38 18.13 11.37
CA LYS A 30 -1.38 17.63 10.41
C LYS A 30 -0.87 16.36 9.76
N VAL A 31 -1.66 15.28 9.82
CA VAL A 31 -1.36 13.98 9.23
C VAL A 31 -2.45 13.64 8.23
N LYS A 32 -2.07 13.31 7.00
CA LYS A 32 -2.99 12.78 6.00
C LYS A 32 -3.23 11.29 6.22
N ILE A 33 -4.49 10.90 6.22
CA ILE A 33 -4.95 9.52 6.34
C ILE A 33 -5.84 9.23 5.13
N ALA A 34 -5.56 8.15 4.42
CA ALA A 34 -6.43 7.69 3.36
C ALA A 34 -7.52 6.79 3.95
N GLY A 35 -8.78 7.15 3.74
CA GLY A 35 -9.92 6.27 3.93
C GLY A 35 -10.03 5.34 2.72
N CYS A 36 -9.81 4.06 2.96
CA CYS A 36 -9.73 3.03 1.94
C CYS A 36 -10.72 1.91 2.22
N VAL A 37 -11.06 1.16 1.17
CA VAL A 37 -11.81 -0.09 1.28
C VAL A 37 -10.94 -1.22 0.78
N VAL A 38 -10.84 -2.32 1.54
CA VAL A 38 -10.07 -3.49 1.10
C VAL A 38 -10.83 -4.19 -0.02
N THR A 39 -10.27 -4.12 -1.24
CA THR A 39 -10.84 -4.68 -2.46
C THR A 39 -10.38 -6.10 -2.75
N GLU A 40 -9.25 -6.53 -2.16
CA GLU A 40 -8.75 -7.90 -2.33
C GLU A 40 -7.92 -8.34 -1.12
N GLY A 41 -8.00 -9.62 -0.76
CA GLY A 41 -7.15 -10.22 0.26
C GLY A 41 -7.27 -9.54 1.63
N LYS A 42 -6.12 -9.16 2.20
CA LYS A 42 -6.04 -8.47 3.49
C LYS A 42 -4.86 -7.51 3.55
N LEU A 43 -5.01 -6.43 4.33
CA LEU A 43 -3.90 -5.55 4.69
C LEU A 43 -3.38 -5.97 6.06
N ALA A 44 -2.11 -6.33 6.17
CA ALA A 44 -1.51 -6.72 7.45
C ALA A 44 -0.20 -5.96 7.72
N LEU A 45 -0.02 -5.55 8.97
CA LEU A 45 1.21 -5.00 9.52
C LEU A 45 2.02 -6.12 10.15
N ALA A 46 2.88 -6.74 9.36
CA ALA A 46 3.85 -7.72 9.81
C ALA A 46 5.25 -7.35 9.33
N PRO A 47 6.33 -7.87 9.96
CA PRO A 47 7.71 -7.49 9.61
C PRO A 47 8.08 -7.67 8.14
N ASN A 48 7.50 -8.68 7.48
CA ASN A 48 7.73 -8.98 6.07
C ASN A 48 6.71 -8.33 5.14
N HIS A 49 5.68 -7.67 5.68
CA HIS A 49 4.65 -7.02 4.90
C HIS A 49 5.03 -5.57 4.60
N LEU A 50 4.97 -5.24 3.32
CA LEU A 50 5.25 -3.92 2.79
C LEU A 50 4.04 -3.44 2.00
N PHE A 51 4.00 -2.14 1.79
CA PHE A 51 2.94 -1.47 1.07
C PHE A 51 3.52 -0.66 -0.08
N ARG A 52 2.85 -0.69 -1.22
CA ARG A 52 3.10 0.20 -2.35
C ARG A 52 1.82 0.87 -2.79
N VAL A 53 1.95 2.07 -3.34
CA VAL A 53 0.83 2.82 -3.90
C VAL A 53 0.92 2.75 -5.40
N LEU A 54 -0.14 2.22 -6.02
CA LEU A 54 -0.34 2.18 -7.45
C LEU A 54 -1.31 3.29 -7.83
N ARG A 55 -0.93 4.12 -8.80
CA ARG A 55 -1.77 5.19 -9.32
C ARG A 55 -2.12 4.90 -10.76
N GLU A 56 -3.40 5.06 -11.10
CA GLU A 56 -3.84 5.07 -12.49
C GLU A 56 -3.30 6.32 -13.19
N VAL A 57 -2.54 6.10 -14.25
CA VAL A 57 -2.00 7.14 -15.12
C VAL A 57 -2.40 6.84 -16.56
N GLU A 58 -2.64 7.91 -17.33
CA GLU A 58 -2.88 7.79 -18.76
C GLU A 58 -1.53 7.66 -19.46
N VAL A 59 -1.32 6.55 -20.15
CA VAL A 59 -0.15 6.27 -20.97
C VAL A 59 -0.57 6.34 -22.43
N GLU A 60 0.09 7.20 -23.18
CA GLU A 60 -0.10 7.32 -24.62
C GLU A 60 0.95 6.44 -25.32
N ASP A 61 0.49 5.54 -26.18
CA ASP A 61 1.40 4.72 -27.00
C ASP A 61 1.96 5.52 -28.18
N GLU A 62 2.89 4.92 -28.93
CA GLU A 62 3.52 5.56 -30.10
C GLU A 62 2.51 5.88 -31.22
N ASP A 63 1.35 5.21 -31.21
CA ASP A 63 0.24 5.40 -32.16
C ASP A 63 -0.77 6.47 -31.69
N GLY A 64 -0.56 7.08 -30.52
CA GLY A 64 -1.43 8.12 -29.94
C GLY A 64 -2.65 7.57 -29.19
N ASN A 65 -2.74 6.26 -28.93
CA ASN A 65 -3.81 5.67 -28.14
C ASN A 65 -3.54 5.85 -26.65
N LYS A 66 -4.56 6.31 -25.94
CA LYS A 66 -4.54 6.49 -24.49
C LYS A 66 -5.02 5.22 -23.80
N SER A 67 -4.14 4.63 -23.01
CA SER A 67 -4.43 3.51 -22.13
C SER A 67 -4.30 3.94 -20.67
N LYS A 68 -4.98 3.24 -19.77
CA LYS A 68 -4.90 3.48 -18.32
C LYS A 68 -4.05 2.39 -17.71
N GLU A 69 -2.90 2.78 -17.16
CA GLU A 69 -1.99 1.85 -16.51
C GLU A 69 -1.83 2.22 -15.04
N ARG A 70 -1.63 1.19 -14.21
CA ARG A 70 -1.33 1.38 -12.79
C ARG A 70 0.18 1.38 -12.59
N GLN A 71 0.73 2.54 -12.23
CA GLN A 71 2.16 2.69 -11.98
C GLN A 71 2.44 2.86 -10.48
N PRO A 72 3.51 2.25 -9.95
CA PRO A 72 3.90 2.42 -8.55
C PRO A 72 4.48 3.82 -8.33
N VAL A 73 3.80 4.64 -7.53
CA VAL A 73 4.21 6.02 -7.19
C VAL A 73 4.90 6.12 -5.83
N PHE A 74 4.74 5.11 -4.98
CA PHE A 74 5.33 5.09 -3.64
C PHE A 74 5.57 3.66 -3.15
N HIS A 75 6.67 3.47 -2.41
CA HIS A 75 6.98 2.25 -1.67
C HIS A 75 7.24 2.60 -0.21
N SER A 76 6.53 1.94 0.69
CA SER A 76 6.74 2.10 2.12
C SER A 76 8.02 1.40 2.59
N LYS A 77 8.58 1.91 3.68
CA LYS A 77 9.67 1.25 4.41
C LYS A 77 9.08 0.32 5.49
N PRO A 78 9.76 -0.77 5.85
CA PRO A 78 9.36 -1.61 6.98
C PRO A 78 9.12 -0.76 8.23
N GLY A 79 8.00 -1.00 8.93
CA GLY A 79 7.67 -0.33 10.19
C GLY A 79 7.26 1.16 10.09
N LYS A 80 7.09 1.72 8.88
CA LYS A 80 6.65 3.10 8.66
C LYS A 80 5.17 3.22 8.25
N THR A 81 4.43 2.11 8.29
CA THR A 81 3.01 2.07 7.93
C THR A 81 2.14 1.86 9.17
N SER A 82 1.00 2.53 9.21
CA SER A 82 -0.03 2.38 10.24
C SER A 82 -1.38 2.07 9.59
N LEU A 83 -2.10 1.12 10.16
CA LEU A 83 -3.45 0.75 9.78
C LEU A 83 -4.36 1.11 10.95
N ARG A 84 -5.48 1.76 10.62
CA ARG A 84 -6.54 2.07 11.57
C ARG A 84 -7.85 1.55 11.07
N TYR A 85 -8.62 0.97 11.96
CA TYR A 85 -10.02 0.69 11.75
C TYR A 85 -10.79 1.70 12.60
N TYR A 86 -11.44 2.67 11.96
CA TYR A 86 -12.07 3.81 12.63
C TYR A 86 -11.06 4.63 13.46
N GLN A 87 -11.08 4.48 14.79
CA GLN A 87 -10.20 5.18 15.72
C GLN A 87 -9.15 4.25 16.36
N GLU A 88 -9.23 2.95 16.09
CA GLU A 88 -8.36 1.95 16.70
C GLU A 88 -7.23 1.55 15.74
N GLU A 89 -6.02 1.41 16.28
CA GLU A 89 -4.89 0.87 15.53
C GLU A 89 -4.99 -0.65 15.50
N VAL A 90 -4.94 -1.20 14.29
CA VAL A 90 -5.13 -2.63 14.04
C VAL A 90 -3.97 -3.19 13.24
N ASN A 91 -3.68 -4.47 13.45
CA ASN A 91 -2.59 -5.15 12.74
C ASN A 91 -3.05 -5.82 11.46
N GLU A 92 -4.35 -6.08 11.30
CA GLU A 92 -4.90 -6.75 10.11
C GLU A 92 -6.29 -6.19 9.79
N ILE A 93 -6.56 -5.98 8.51
CA ILE A 93 -7.88 -5.60 7.99
C ILE A 93 -8.21 -6.50 6.80
N LYS A 94 -9.40 -7.10 6.84
CA LYS A 94 -9.87 -8.08 5.85
C LYS A 94 -10.64 -7.40 4.72
N TYR A 95 -10.77 -8.13 3.61
CA TYR A 95 -11.62 -7.79 2.48
C TYR A 95 -12.99 -7.23 2.89
N GLY A 96 -13.46 -6.21 2.17
CA GLY A 96 -14.77 -5.60 2.36
C GLY A 96 -14.89 -4.68 3.58
N SER A 97 -13.82 -4.52 4.37
CA SER A 97 -13.81 -3.62 5.52
C SER A 97 -13.23 -2.25 5.15
N ASP A 98 -13.84 -1.20 5.70
CA ASP A 98 -13.28 0.15 5.66
C ASP A 98 -12.02 0.26 6.52
N CYS A 99 -11.04 1.02 6.07
CA CYS A 99 -9.82 1.27 6.83
C CYS A 99 -9.23 2.66 6.61
N GLY A 100 -8.58 3.18 7.64
CA GLY A 100 -7.71 4.34 7.58
C GLY A 100 -6.26 3.88 7.41
N VAL A 101 -5.64 4.17 6.27
CA VAL A 101 -4.23 3.84 6.02
C VAL A 101 -3.38 5.10 6.09
N GLY A 102 -2.35 5.06 6.94
CA GLY A 102 -1.33 6.09 7.07
C GLY A 102 0.03 5.56 6.65
N LEU A 103 0.56 6.03 5.52
CA LEU A 103 1.88 5.64 4.98
C LEU A 103 3.02 6.59 5.38
N GLY A 104 2.72 7.65 6.14
CA GLY A 104 3.69 8.71 6.43
C GLY A 104 4.13 9.48 5.17
N TRP A 105 3.30 9.46 4.13
CA TRP A 105 3.54 10.11 2.84
C TRP A 105 2.30 10.91 2.42
N ASP A 106 2.51 12.19 2.09
CA ASP A 106 1.41 13.14 1.81
C ASP A 106 0.90 13.11 0.37
N GLY A 107 1.49 12.26 -0.49
CA GLY A 107 1.18 12.18 -1.91
C GLY A 107 0.02 11.27 -2.27
N LEU A 108 -0.63 10.63 -1.29
CA LEU A 108 -1.84 9.82 -1.48
C LEU A 108 -3.00 10.68 -2.02
N ARG A 109 -3.78 10.08 -2.92
CA ARG A 109 -4.93 10.70 -3.60
C ARG A 109 -6.08 9.70 -3.69
N GLU A 110 -7.28 10.21 -3.87
CA GLU A 110 -8.46 9.41 -4.17
C GLU A 110 -8.27 8.66 -5.50
N GLY A 111 -8.68 7.40 -5.54
CA GLY A 111 -8.44 6.49 -6.67
C GLY A 111 -7.07 5.80 -6.67
N ASP A 112 -6.16 6.15 -5.76
CA ASP A 112 -4.94 5.36 -5.56
C ASP A 112 -5.29 3.96 -5.02
N VAL A 113 -4.53 2.96 -5.45
CA VAL A 113 -4.63 1.58 -4.93
C VAL A 113 -3.42 1.31 -4.05
N ILE A 114 -3.67 1.01 -2.78
CA ILE A 114 -2.65 0.59 -1.83
C ILE A 114 -2.57 -0.94 -1.87
N GLU A 115 -1.47 -1.46 -2.37
CA GLU A 115 -1.21 -2.90 -2.36
C GLU A 115 -0.30 -3.27 -1.19
N CYS A 116 -0.71 -4.27 -0.44
CA CYS A 116 0.08 -4.96 0.57
C CYS A 116 0.69 -6.22 -0.04
N PHE A 117 2.00 -6.40 0.13
CA PHE A 117 2.73 -7.56 -0.36
C PHE A 117 3.70 -8.05 0.71
N GLU A 118 3.91 -9.36 0.75
CA GLU A 118 4.88 -10.01 1.61
C GLU A 118 6.19 -10.22 0.85
N ARG A 119 7.29 -9.79 1.47
CA ARG A 119 8.64 -10.01 0.95
C ARG A 119 9.22 -11.29 1.55
N LEU A 120 9.27 -12.35 0.75
CA LEU A 120 9.84 -13.64 1.12
C LEU A 120 11.28 -13.76 0.63
N SER A 121 12.18 -14.19 1.53
CA SER A 121 13.56 -14.54 1.19
C SER A 121 13.66 -16.05 1.00
N VAL A 122 13.69 -16.52 -0.24
CA VAL A 122 13.79 -17.94 -0.55
C VAL A 122 15.26 -18.33 -0.61
N LYS A 123 15.68 -19.21 0.30
CA LYS A 123 16.99 -19.85 0.23
C LYS A 123 16.98 -20.82 -0.95
N GLN A 124 17.80 -20.56 -1.96
CA GLN A 124 17.98 -21.50 -3.06
C GLN A 124 18.72 -22.73 -2.55
N THR A 125 18.15 -23.90 -2.80
CA THR A 125 18.80 -25.19 -2.52
C THR A 125 19.40 -25.68 -3.84
N LEU A 126 20.64 -26.18 -3.77
CA LEU A 126 21.44 -26.66 -4.90
C LEU A 126 20.89 -27.97 -5.47
#